data_AF-A0A8C7GJT0-F1
#
_entry.id   AF-A0A8C7GJT0-F1
#
_cell.length_a   1.000
_cell.length_b   1.000
_cell.length_c   1.000
_cell.angle_alpha   90.00
_cell.angle_beta   90.00
_cell.angle_gamma   90.00
#
_symmetry.space_group_name_H-M   'P 1'
#
loop_
_entity.id
_entity.type
_entity.pdbx_description
1 polymer ?
#
loop_
_entity_poly.entity_id
_entity_poly.type
_entity_poly.pdbx_seq_one_letter_code
_entity_poly.pdbx_strand_id
1 'polypeptide(L)'
;MPESRSEAETDEKGETPSKNIISVISQFADDNLTIVRNISTGLAIAGVIVISRSIKLITKFGLASEIPARFIEKNVSLRGRVQTITETGLEVEHIPIYIPVLSPLLAKGGGRVYPLAVRLAGVELTPEGRVWLEQHLSPAQTVWLKLVSREEETLHCLVSGSLRSLCLNEEVLRLGLARTVPVSGLHPQSHLYLRLHQRLLKAEVKAERKGRGMWKEDSLWERTSQAVWDNSLVRLIRRIFKLESKFMNVARLRPVSEYNCVIMCLCLRSRSSICQLIAQRLL
;
A
#
# COMPACT_ATOMS: atom_id res chain seq x y z
N MET A 1 -72.09 -11.27 79.78
CA MET A 1 -70.76 -11.88 80.01
C MET A 1 -70.25 -12.44 78.69
N PRO A 2 -68.93 -12.44 78.46
CA PRO A 2 -68.33 -11.60 77.42
C PRO A 2 -67.33 -12.36 76.51
N GLU A 3 -66.95 -11.74 75.40
CA GLU A 3 -65.63 -11.85 74.76
C GLU A 3 -65.58 -10.76 73.67
N SER A 4 -64.52 -10.02 73.37
CA SER A 4 -63.34 -9.49 74.07
C SER A 4 -62.56 -8.71 72.98
N ARG A 5 -61.94 -7.58 73.37
CA ARG A 5 -60.68 -6.97 72.86
C ARG A 5 -60.42 -6.96 71.34
N SER A 6 -60.37 -5.81 70.66
CA SER A 6 -59.30 -4.78 70.67
C SER A 6 -57.88 -5.30 70.43
N GLU A 7 -57.28 -4.96 69.28
CA GLU A 7 -55.84 -4.65 69.05
C GLU A 7 -55.73 -4.13 67.58
N ALA A 8 -55.50 -2.83 67.39
CA ALA A 8 -54.18 -2.21 67.22
C ALA A 8 -53.56 -2.59 65.85
N GLU A 9 -53.71 -1.71 64.86
CA GLU A 9 -52.64 -0.83 64.38
C GLU A 9 -51.42 -1.57 63.79
N THR A 10 -51.27 -1.44 62.47
CA THR A 10 -49.96 -1.12 61.91
C THR A 10 -50.17 -0.13 60.78
N ASP A 11 -50.06 1.14 61.14
CA ASP A 11 -49.59 2.19 60.25
C ASP A 11 -48.31 1.71 59.54
N GLU A 12 -48.22 1.88 58.23
CA GLU A 12 -47.21 2.79 57.65
C GLU A 12 -47.17 2.74 56.12
N LYS A 13 -47.20 3.96 55.55
CA LYS A 13 -46.68 4.39 54.24
C LYS A 13 -47.48 3.98 53.00
N GLY A 14 -48.41 4.83 52.63
CA GLY A 14 -49.03 4.83 51.30
C GLY A 14 -49.04 6.22 50.66
N GLU A 15 -47.89 6.62 50.11
CA GLU A 15 -47.67 7.60 49.02
C GLU A 15 -48.67 8.76 48.80
N THR A 16 -48.11 9.97 48.94
CA THR A 16 -48.53 11.24 48.32
C THR A 16 -49.13 11.09 46.90
N PRO A 17 -50.07 11.96 46.48
CA PRO A 17 -50.81 11.84 45.23
C PRO A 17 -49.94 12.23 44.02
N SER A 18 -48.97 11.40 43.66
CA SER A 18 -48.17 11.50 42.43
C SER A 18 -48.91 10.96 41.20
N LYS A 19 -50.17 10.52 41.35
CA LYS A 19 -50.92 9.74 40.36
C LYS A 19 -51.61 10.51 39.23
N ASN A 20 -51.48 11.84 39.13
CA ASN A 20 -52.22 12.60 38.10
C ASN A 20 -51.37 13.16 36.95
N ILE A 21 -50.05 13.19 37.07
CA ILE A 21 -49.20 13.69 35.96
C ILE A 21 -48.74 12.52 35.10
N ILE A 22 -48.30 11.43 35.74
CA ILE A 22 -47.83 10.24 35.03
C ILE A 22 -48.98 9.55 34.30
N SER A 23 -50.18 9.51 34.89
CA SER A 23 -51.36 8.93 34.26
C SER A 23 -51.86 9.73 33.06
N VAL A 24 -51.87 11.08 33.14
CA VAL A 24 -52.24 11.95 32.03
C VAL A 24 -51.22 11.88 30.90
N ILE A 25 -49.92 11.80 31.21
CA ILE A 25 -48.87 11.58 30.21
C ILE A 25 -48.97 10.17 29.60
N SER A 26 -49.26 9.14 30.40
CA SER A 26 -49.47 7.77 29.92
C SER A 26 -50.68 7.68 28.99
N GLN A 27 -51.80 8.27 29.39
CA GLN A 27 -53.04 8.28 28.61
C GLN A 27 -52.89 9.09 27.32
N PHE A 28 -52.20 10.24 27.37
CA PHE A 28 -51.85 11.01 26.18
C PHE A 28 -50.90 10.26 25.24
N ALA A 29 -49.93 9.52 25.80
CA ALA A 29 -49.00 8.70 25.01
C ALA A 29 -49.70 7.51 24.35
N ASP A 30 -50.64 6.86 25.05
CA ASP A 30 -51.42 5.73 24.53
C ASP A 30 -52.41 6.17 23.44
N ASP A 31 -53.13 7.29 23.64
CA ASP A 31 -54.08 7.83 22.66
C ASP A 31 -53.38 8.39 21.40
N ASN A 32 -52.12 8.82 21.54
CA ASN A 32 -51.34 9.42 20.47
C ASN A 32 -50.10 8.60 20.10
N LEU A 33 -50.16 7.27 20.26
CA LEU A 33 -49.07 6.35 19.93
C LEU A 33 -48.48 6.59 18.53
N THR A 34 -49.31 6.95 17.55
CA THR A 34 -48.86 7.28 16.19
C THR A 34 -48.01 8.55 16.15
N ILE A 35 -48.37 9.58 16.93
CA ILE A 35 -47.61 10.85 17.01
C ILE A 35 -46.27 10.60 17.71
N VAL A 36 -46.27 9.87 18.83
CA VAL A 36 -45.04 9.52 19.57
C VAL A 36 -44.11 8.69 18.68
N ARG A 37 -44.64 7.72 17.94
CA ARG A 37 -43.86 6.93 16.96
C ARG A 37 -43.30 7.80 15.85
N ASN A 38 -44.06 8.76 15.33
CA ASN A 38 -43.60 9.66 14.27
C ASN A 38 -42.52 10.65 14.76
N ILE A 39 -42.64 11.18 15.98
CA ILE A 39 -41.64 12.06 16.60
C ILE A 39 -40.36 11.27 16.89
N SER A 40 -40.48 10.08 17.47
CA SER A 40 -39.34 9.19 17.74
C SER A 40 -38.62 8.81 16.44
N THR A 41 -39.37 8.45 15.40
CA THR A 41 -38.82 8.15 14.07
C THR A 41 -38.16 9.38 13.44
N GLY A 42 -38.78 10.56 13.56
CA GLY A 42 -38.22 11.82 13.09
C GLY A 42 -36.91 12.18 13.78
N LEU A 43 -36.84 12.02 15.10
CA LEU A 43 -35.64 12.27 15.89
C LEU A 43 -34.53 11.25 15.57
N ALA A 44 -34.87 9.99 15.35
CA ALA A 44 -33.93 8.95 14.92
C ALA A 44 -33.34 9.28 13.54
N ILE A 45 -34.18 9.66 12.57
CA ILE A 45 -33.72 10.08 11.23
C ILE A 45 -32.83 11.33 11.34
N ALA A 46 -33.24 12.34 12.12
CA ALA A 46 -32.44 13.54 12.34
C ALA A 46 -31.08 13.21 12.97
N GLY A 47 -31.05 12.33 13.98
CA GLY A 47 -29.82 11.85 14.61
C GLY A 47 -28.89 11.16 13.61
N VAL A 48 -29.41 10.28 12.75
CA VAL A 48 -28.64 9.61 11.69
C VAL A 48 -28.10 10.62 10.67
N ILE A 49 -28.88 11.65 10.29
CA ILE A 49 -28.43 12.72 9.40
C ILE A 49 -27.31 13.56 10.04
N VAL A 50 -27.42 13.91 11.33
CA VAL A 50 -26.38 14.66 12.04
C VAL A 50 -25.10 13.84 12.17
N ILE A 51 -25.20 12.57 12.55
CA ILE A 51 -24.06 11.67 12.70
C ILE A 51 -23.37 11.47 11.33
N SER A 52 -24.13 11.18 10.28
CA SER A 52 -23.57 11.00 8.93
C SER A 52 -22.89 12.26 8.39
N ARG A 53 -23.44 13.46 8.63
CA ARG A 53 -22.77 14.73 8.31
C ARG A 53 -21.51 14.95 9.15
N SER A 54 -21.54 14.60 10.44
CA SER A 54 -20.42 14.83 11.37
C SER A 54 -19.18 13.97 11.05
N ILE A 55 -19.41 12.81 10.44
CA ILE A 55 -18.36 11.85 10.13
C ILE A 55 -17.58 12.25 8.86
N LYS A 56 -18.08 13.15 7.99
CA LYS A 56 -17.39 13.62 6.75
C LYS A 56 -16.73 12.51 5.89
N LEU A 57 -17.07 11.25 6.09
CA LEU A 57 -16.60 10.11 5.26
C LEU A 57 -17.45 9.95 3.98
N ILE A 58 -18.58 10.65 3.92
CA ILE A 58 -19.54 10.63 2.82
C ILE A 58 -19.34 11.86 1.91
N THR A 59 -18.59 12.87 2.38
CA THR A 59 -18.24 14.03 1.58
C THR A 59 -17.02 13.73 0.72
N LYS A 60 -17.09 14.10 -0.56
CA LYS A 60 -15.96 13.99 -1.48
C LYS A 60 -15.02 15.17 -1.20
N PHE A 61 -13.77 14.88 -0.84
CA PHE A 61 -12.74 15.91 -0.65
C PHE A 61 -12.13 16.23 -2.02
N GLY A 62 -12.17 17.51 -2.40
CA GLY A 62 -11.55 18.04 -3.61
C GLY A 62 -10.27 18.83 -3.33
N LEU A 63 -10.07 19.29 -2.09
CA LEU A 63 -8.89 20.05 -1.67
C LEU A 63 -8.25 19.44 -0.41
N ALA A 64 -6.93 19.62 -0.26
CA ALA A 64 -6.22 19.17 0.94
C ALA A 64 -6.64 19.96 2.19
N SER A 65 -6.99 21.24 2.01
CA SER A 65 -7.50 22.13 3.06
C SER A 65 -8.86 21.69 3.62
N GLU A 66 -9.72 21.07 2.81
CA GLU A 66 -11.02 20.53 3.23
C GLU A 66 -10.91 19.36 4.21
N ILE A 67 -9.77 18.66 4.20
CA ILE A 67 -9.51 17.52 5.07
C ILE A 67 -9.28 18.00 6.51
N PRO A 68 -10.08 17.55 7.49
CA PRO A 68 -9.90 17.96 8.89
C PRO A 68 -8.57 17.47 9.47
N ALA A 69 -7.89 18.31 10.26
CA ALA A 69 -6.63 17.94 10.93
C ALA A 69 -6.75 16.67 11.80
N ARG A 70 -7.89 16.50 12.48
CA ARG A 70 -8.21 15.30 13.26
C ARG A 70 -8.10 13.97 12.48
N PHE A 71 -8.26 13.98 11.16
CA PHE A 71 -8.11 12.77 10.33
C PHE A 71 -6.64 12.43 10.09
N ILE A 72 -5.81 13.46 9.96
CA ILE A 72 -4.36 13.35 9.79
C ILE A 72 -3.73 12.85 11.09
N GLU A 73 -4.10 13.45 12.22
CA GLU A 73 -3.64 13.05 13.56
C GLU A 73 -3.99 11.58 13.88
N LYS A 74 -5.16 11.12 13.46
CA LYS A 74 -5.61 9.73 13.68
C LYS A 74 -5.12 8.74 12.62
N ASN A 75 -4.34 9.21 11.62
CA ASN A 75 -3.88 8.43 10.47
C ASN A 75 -4.98 7.61 9.79
N VAL A 76 -6.11 8.26 9.50
CA VAL A 76 -7.25 7.62 8.84
C VAL A 76 -6.88 7.23 7.41
N SER A 77 -7.33 6.05 6.98
CA SER A 77 -7.23 5.60 5.60
C SER A 77 -8.44 6.06 4.80
N LEU A 78 -8.20 6.82 3.74
CA LEU A 78 -9.20 7.23 2.75
C LEU A 78 -9.11 6.34 1.51
N ARG A 79 -10.23 6.17 0.80
CA ARG A 79 -10.23 5.50 -0.51
C ARG A 79 -10.08 6.55 -1.59
N GLY A 80 -9.22 6.30 -2.55
CA GLY A 80 -9.00 7.19 -3.67
C GLY A 80 -8.90 6.43 -4.99
N ARG A 81 -9.21 7.12 -6.08
CA ARG A 81 -9.06 6.65 -7.45
C ARG A 81 -7.93 7.42 -8.12
N VAL A 82 -6.89 6.70 -8.55
CA VAL A 82 -5.74 7.34 -9.22
C VAL A 82 -6.20 7.89 -10.58
N GLN A 83 -5.97 9.17 -10.82
CA GLN A 83 -6.25 9.83 -12.10
C GLN A 83 -4.99 9.91 -12.95
N THR A 84 -3.96 10.58 -12.43
CA THR A 84 -2.72 10.87 -13.16
C THR A 84 -1.53 10.81 -12.21
N ILE A 85 -0.35 10.48 -12.74
CA ILE A 85 0.90 10.42 -11.98
C ILE A 85 1.67 11.70 -12.32
N THR A 86 1.93 12.53 -11.31
CA THR A 86 2.63 13.80 -11.49
C THR A 86 4.14 13.62 -11.33
N GLU A 87 4.90 14.71 -11.49
CA GLU A 87 6.35 14.68 -11.29
C GLU A 87 6.74 14.33 -9.86
N THR A 88 5.95 14.81 -8.89
CA THR A 88 6.27 14.68 -7.46
C THR A 88 5.40 13.65 -6.73
N GLY A 89 4.39 13.07 -7.39
CA GLY A 89 3.47 12.15 -6.75
C GLY A 89 2.30 11.67 -7.61
N LEU A 90 1.11 11.63 -7.03
CA LEU A 90 -0.12 11.08 -7.60
C LEU A 90 -1.24 12.10 -7.48
N GLU A 91 -2.03 12.25 -8.54
CA GLU A 91 -3.32 12.92 -8.49
C GLU A 91 -4.42 11.89 -8.25
N VAL A 92 -5.13 12.04 -7.13
CA VAL A 92 -6.11 11.06 -6.67
C VAL A 92 -7.45 11.72 -6.43
N GLU A 93 -8.48 11.16 -7.04
CA GLU A 93 -9.86 11.54 -6.77
C GLU A 93 -10.36 10.77 -5.54
N HIS A 94 -10.78 11.47 -4.49
CA HIS A 94 -11.35 10.81 -3.31
C HIS A 94 -12.67 10.10 -3.63
N ILE A 95 -12.80 8.83 -3.23
CA ILE A 95 -14.05 8.08 -3.30
C ILE A 95 -14.69 8.08 -1.91
N PRO A 96 -15.81 8.80 -1.69
CA PRO A 96 -16.51 8.76 -0.42
C PRO A 96 -17.05 7.37 -0.13
N ILE A 97 -17.22 7.04 1.14
CA ILE A 97 -17.84 5.79 1.55
C ILE A 97 -19.34 5.88 1.26
N TYR A 98 -19.82 5.09 0.31
CA TYR A 98 -21.22 5.06 -0.09
C TYR A 98 -22.09 4.44 1.02
N ILE A 99 -23.01 5.24 1.58
CA ILE A 99 -24.09 4.78 2.46
C ILE A 99 -25.40 4.89 1.68
N PRO A 100 -26.05 3.78 1.30
CA PRO A 100 -27.15 3.76 0.32
C PRO A 100 -28.34 4.66 0.66
N VAL A 101 -28.62 4.89 1.95
CA VAL A 101 -29.78 5.65 2.41
C VAL A 101 -29.51 7.16 2.46
N LEU A 102 -28.27 7.57 2.73
CA LEU A 102 -27.92 8.98 3.03
C LEU A 102 -27.12 9.65 1.91
N SER A 103 -26.46 8.87 1.06
CA SER A 103 -25.63 9.37 -0.04
C SER A 103 -26.38 10.25 -1.04
N PRO A 104 -27.59 9.90 -1.56
CA PRO A 104 -28.26 10.72 -2.57
C PRO A 104 -28.73 12.08 -2.03
N LEU A 105 -29.08 12.16 -0.73
CA LEU A 105 -29.48 13.42 -0.10
C LEU A 105 -28.28 14.32 0.25
N LEU A 106 -27.11 13.73 0.51
CA LEU A 106 -25.89 14.43 0.88
C LEU A 106 -24.95 14.74 -0.32
N ALA A 107 -25.10 14.03 -1.44
CA ALA A 107 -24.30 14.23 -2.66
C ALA A 107 -24.67 15.50 -3.44
N LYS A 108 -25.78 16.16 -3.09
CA LYS A 108 -26.36 17.29 -3.85
C LYS A 108 -25.58 18.62 -3.72
N GLY A 109 -24.44 18.62 -3.03
CA GLY A 109 -23.57 19.79 -2.82
C GLY A 109 -22.23 19.74 -3.57
N GLY A 110 -22.08 18.90 -4.59
CA GLY A 110 -20.80 18.70 -5.29
C GLY A 110 -20.44 19.86 -6.23
N GLY A 111 -19.72 20.86 -5.71
CA GLY A 111 -18.96 21.80 -6.53
C GLY A 111 -17.90 21.10 -7.39
N ARG A 112 -17.27 21.84 -8.31
CA ARG A 112 -16.16 21.34 -9.16
C ARG A 112 -15.12 20.61 -8.30
N VAL A 113 -14.99 19.30 -8.50
CA VAL A 113 -14.09 18.47 -7.71
C VAL A 113 -12.76 18.38 -8.45
N TYR A 114 -11.74 19.01 -7.88
CA TYR A 114 -10.38 18.92 -8.35
C TYR A 114 -9.72 17.64 -7.79
N PRO A 115 -8.77 17.03 -8.54
CA PRO A 115 -8.00 15.90 -8.02
C PRO A 115 -7.13 16.34 -6.84
N LEU A 116 -7.04 15.51 -5.81
CA LEU A 116 -6.15 15.77 -4.67
C LEU A 116 -4.71 15.47 -5.07
N ALA A 117 -3.82 16.43 -4.85
CA ALA A 117 -2.39 16.24 -5.00
C ALA A 117 -1.85 15.42 -3.82
N VAL A 118 -1.46 14.18 -4.08
CA VAL A 118 -0.95 13.23 -3.08
C VAL A 118 0.53 12.96 -3.35
N ARG A 119 1.36 13.15 -2.33
CA ARG A 119 2.78 12.78 -2.33
C ARG A 119 3.00 11.54 -1.47
N LEU A 120 3.97 10.72 -1.87
CA LEU A 120 4.40 9.57 -1.08
C LEU A 120 5.15 10.08 0.15
N ALA A 121 4.58 9.87 1.34
CA ALA A 121 5.19 10.34 2.58
C ALA A 121 6.58 9.73 2.78
N GLY A 122 7.59 10.61 2.95
CA GLY A 122 8.96 10.26 3.29
C GLY A 122 9.77 9.59 2.18
N VAL A 123 9.31 9.75 0.93
CA VAL A 123 9.90 9.11 -0.25
C VAL A 123 10.06 10.14 -1.35
N GLU A 124 11.26 10.26 -1.89
CA GLU A 124 11.57 11.03 -3.08
C GLU A 124 11.78 10.09 -4.26
N LEU A 125 10.95 10.24 -5.29
CA LEU A 125 10.94 9.36 -6.46
C LEU A 125 12.07 9.71 -7.43
N THR A 126 12.78 8.69 -7.91
CA THR A 126 13.65 8.85 -9.08
C THR A 126 12.80 8.82 -10.37
N PRO A 127 13.32 9.31 -11.52
CA PRO A 127 12.60 9.19 -12.79
C PRO A 127 12.25 7.74 -13.15
N GLU A 128 13.12 6.78 -12.82
CA GLU A 128 12.84 5.35 -13.01
C GLU A 128 11.68 4.86 -12.13
N GLY A 129 11.62 5.35 -10.88
CA GLY A 129 10.51 5.07 -9.98
C GLY A 129 9.16 5.60 -10.46
N ARG A 130 9.16 6.73 -11.18
CA ARG A 130 7.94 7.27 -11.81
C ARG A 130 7.41 6.35 -12.90
N VAL A 131 8.28 5.92 -13.81
CA VAL A 131 7.92 4.96 -14.86
C VAL A 131 7.42 3.64 -14.26
N TRP A 132 8.07 3.18 -13.18
CA TRP A 132 7.61 2.00 -12.46
C TRP A 132 6.21 2.17 -11.86
N LEU A 133 5.91 3.33 -11.27
CA LEU A 133 4.58 3.64 -10.75
C LEU A 133 3.52 3.65 -11.86
N GLU A 134 3.82 4.22 -13.02
CA GLU A 134 2.92 4.22 -14.19
C GLU A 134 2.62 2.81 -14.70
N GLN A 135 3.59 1.90 -14.62
CA GLN A 135 3.40 0.50 -15.00
C GLN A 135 2.62 -0.31 -13.94
N HIS A 136 2.74 0.05 -12.66
CA HIS A 136 2.11 -0.70 -11.55
C HIS A 136 0.74 -0.16 -11.13
N LEU A 137 0.46 1.11 -11.41
CA LEU A 137 -0.82 1.76 -11.13
C LEU A 137 -1.60 1.94 -12.42
N SER A 138 -2.70 1.22 -12.58
CA SER A 138 -3.59 1.49 -13.71
C SER A 138 -4.36 2.80 -13.48
N PRO A 139 -4.62 3.58 -14.54
CA PRO A 139 -5.52 4.72 -14.43
C PRO A 139 -6.88 4.22 -13.93
N ALA A 140 -7.50 4.99 -13.04
CA ALA A 140 -8.73 4.63 -12.32
C ALA A 140 -8.61 3.48 -11.31
N GLN A 141 -7.40 3.01 -10.97
CA GLN A 141 -7.23 2.04 -9.89
C GLN A 141 -7.63 2.63 -8.54
N THR A 142 -8.35 1.83 -7.74
CA THR A 142 -8.65 2.18 -6.35
C THR A 142 -7.45 1.90 -5.46
N VAL A 143 -7.02 2.92 -4.72
CA VAL A 143 -5.93 2.87 -3.75
C VAL A 143 -6.41 3.33 -2.38
N TRP A 144 -5.73 2.83 -1.35
CA TRP A 144 -5.92 3.29 0.02
C TRP A 144 -4.86 4.33 0.34
N LEU A 145 -5.32 5.51 0.76
CA LEU A 145 -4.51 6.66 1.14
C LEU A 145 -4.54 6.80 2.65
N LYS A 146 -3.49 6.36 3.34
CA LYS A 146 -3.37 6.62 4.78
C LYS A 146 -2.74 7.98 4.99
N LEU A 147 -3.50 8.90 5.57
CA LEU A 147 -3.09 10.28 5.80
C LEU A 147 -1.97 10.34 6.85
N VAL A 148 -0.87 11.01 6.52
CA VAL A 148 0.28 11.17 7.42
C VAL A 148 0.45 12.62 7.84
N SER A 149 0.53 13.52 6.86
CA SER A 149 0.65 14.96 7.09
C SER A 149 0.09 15.73 5.89
N ARG A 150 -0.12 17.03 6.09
CA ARG A 150 -0.54 17.96 5.05
C ARG A 150 0.45 19.11 5.01
N GLU A 151 0.84 19.48 3.80
CA GLU A 151 1.71 20.61 3.51
C GLU A 151 1.05 21.45 2.42
N GLU A 152 0.57 22.63 2.82
CA GLU A 152 -0.21 23.53 1.95
C GLU A 152 -1.38 22.79 1.28
N GLU A 153 -1.33 22.64 -0.05
CA GLU A 153 -2.32 21.95 -0.87
C GLU A 153 -1.92 20.51 -1.24
N THR A 154 -0.81 20.01 -0.71
CA THR A 154 -0.32 18.64 -0.94
C THR A 154 -0.50 17.76 0.30
N LEU A 155 -0.94 16.52 0.06
CA LEU A 155 -1.15 15.53 1.10
C LEU A 155 -0.02 14.50 1.07
N HIS A 156 0.69 14.36 2.17
CA HIS A 156 1.66 13.30 2.35
C HIS A 156 0.95 12.05 2.87
N CYS A 157 0.92 11.00 2.05
CA CYS A 157 0.19 9.78 2.35
C CYS A 157 1.07 8.52 2.22
N LEU A 158 0.69 7.49 2.96
CA LEU A 158 1.11 6.12 2.63
C LEU A 158 0.08 5.53 1.69
N VAL A 159 0.52 5.12 0.51
CA VAL A 159 -0.34 4.59 -0.53
C VAL A 159 -0.25 3.07 -0.53
N SER A 160 -1.40 2.41 -0.46
CA SER A 160 -1.50 0.95 -0.53
C SER A 160 -2.41 0.54 -1.69
N GLY A 161 -1.94 -0.38 -2.53
CA GLY A 161 -2.72 -0.92 -3.64
C GLY A 161 -3.81 -1.90 -3.17
N SER A 162 -4.88 -2.03 -3.95
CA SER A 162 -6.03 -2.89 -3.62
C SER A 162 -5.71 -4.40 -3.63
N LEU A 163 -4.81 -4.84 -4.52
CA LEU A 163 -4.67 -6.27 -4.84
C LEU A 163 -3.57 -7.02 -4.09
N ARG A 164 -2.73 -6.34 -3.30
CA ARG A 164 -1.64 -7.01 -2.53
C ARG A 164 -1.39 -6.44 -1.12
N SER A 165 -2.19 -5.49 -0.65
CA SER A 165 -1.98 -4.76 0.62
C SER A 165 -0.58 -4.17 0.81
N LEU A 166 0.23 -4.15 -0.25
CA LEU A 166 1.61 -3.71 -0.21
C LEU A 166 1.62 -2.19 -0.21
N CYS A 167 2.39 -1.61 0.70
CA CYS A 167 2.62 -0.18 0.74
C CYS A 167 3.58 0.21 -0.38
N LEU A 168 3.12 1.02 -1.33
CA LEU A 168 3.91 1.47 -2.48
C LEU A 168 5.15 2.24 -2.01
N ASN A 169 5.03 3.05 -0.96
CA ASN A 169 6.16 3.79 -0.38
C ASN A 169 7.31 2.84 -0.01
N GLU A 170 7.01 1.69 0.61
CA GLU A 170 8.02 0.73 1.02
C GLU A 170 8.58 -0.07 -0.17
N GLU A 171 7.73 -0.40 -1.15
CA GLU A 171 8.12 -1.20 -2.31
C GLU A 171 9.06 -0.44 -3.25
N VAL A 172 8.77 0.83 -3.53
CA VAL A 172 9.62 1.65 -4.40
C VAL A 172 11.02 1.80 -3.79
N LEU A 173 11.11 2.00 -2.47
CA LEU A 173 12.40 2.02 -1.75
C LEU A 173 13.12 0.67 -1.82
N ARG A 174 12.39 -0.44 -1.63
CA ARG A 174 12.94 -1.80 -1.68
C ARG A 174 13.51 -2.17 -3.05
N LEU A 175 12.98 -1.57 -4.11
CA LEU A 175 13.48 -1.73 -5.48
C LEU A 175 14.64 -0.79 -5.80
N GLY A 176 14.96 0.16 -4.91
CA GLY A 176 15.97 1.19 -5.14
C GLY A 176 15.53 2.22 -6.18
N LEU A 177 14.22 2.46 -6.30
CA LEU A 177 13.63 3.39 -7.26
C LEU A 177 13.25 4.73 -6.61
N ALA A 178 13.61 4.91 -5.35
CA ALA A 178 13.40 6.11 -4.58
C ALA A 178 14.40 6.21 -3.43
N ARG A 179 14.53 7.42 -2.90
CA ARG A 179 15.33 7.75 -1.72
C ARG A 179 14.43 8.08 -0.54
N THR A 180 14.88 7.81 0.68
CA THR A 180 14.14 8.27 1.86
C THR A 180 14.40 9.75 2.14
N VAL A 181 13.34 10.47 2.47
CA VAL A 181 13.37 11.90 2.82
C VAL A 181 12.59 12.09 4.13
N PRO A 182 12.97 13.07 4.97
CA PRO A 182 12.16 13.44 6.14
C PRO A 182 10.73 13.77 5.73
N VAL A 183 9.75 13.26 6.49
CA VAL A 183 8.33 13.54 6.22
C VAL A 183 8.01 14.96 6.68
N SER A 184 7.68 15.86 5.73
CA SER A 184 7.24 17.22 6.03
C SER A 184 5.95 17.22 6.85
N GLY A 185 5.80 18.18 7.79
CA GLY A 185 4.56 18.38 8.55
C GLY A 185 4.31 17.40 9.71
N LEU A 186 5.26 16.49 10.00
CA LEU A 186 5.25 15.68 11.23
C LEU A 186 6.29 16.17 12.23
N HIS A 187 5.97 16.12 13.52
CA HIS A 187 6.94 16.41 14.57
C HIS A 187 8.04 15.31 14.59
N PRO A 188 9.34 15.67 14.50
CA PRO A 188 10.43 14.69 14.41
C PRO A 188 10.53 13.71 15.58
N GLN A 189 10.05 14.10 16.76
CA GLN A 189 10.06 13.24 17.95
C GLN A 189 8.76 12.43 18.13
N SER A 190 7.78 12.58 17.22
CA SER A 190 6.55 11.81 17.32
C SER A 190 6.84 10.32 17.10
N HIS A 191 6.21 9.46 17.90
CA HIS A 191 6.38 8.01 17.77
C HIS A 191 5.98 7.52 16.36
N LEU A 192 5.00 8.16 15.74
CA LEU A 192 4.55 7.85 14.38
C LEU A 192 5.62 8.17 13.34
N TYR A 193 6.23 9.36 13.43
CA TYR A 193 7.35 9.76 12.57
C TYR A 193 8.51 8.77 12.69
N LEU A 194 8.97 8.49 13.91
CA LEU A 194 10.09 7.60 14.15
C LEU A 194 9.82 6.19 13.61
N ARG A 195 8.63 5.63 13.89
CA ARG A 195 8.25 4.31 13.40
C ARG A 195 8.21 4.27 11.87
N LEU A 196 7.63 5.28 11.23
CA LEU A 196 7.54 5.33 9.77
C LEU A 196 8.92 5.49 9.14
N HIS A 197 9.70 6.47 9.61
CA HIS A 197 11.02 6.78 9.10
C HIS A 197 11.96 5.58 9.25
N GLN A 198 11.98 4.90 10.40
CA GLN A 198 12.76 3.67 10.59
C GLN A 198 12.37 2.55 9.64
N ARG A 199 11.07 2.41 9.30
CA ARG A 199 10.61 1.39 8.36
C ARG A 199 11.09 1.69 6.93
N LEU A 200 10.97 2.93 6.50
CA LEU A 200 11.40 3.37 5.17
C LEU A 200 12.93 3.24 5.03
N LEU A 201 13.69 3.70 6.04
CA LEU A 201 15.15 3.61 6.05
C LEU A 201 15.63 2.15 6.01
N LYS A 202 14.96 1.24 6.71
CA LYS A 202 15.25 -0.20 6.61
C LYS A 202 15.04 -0.75 5.20
N ALA A 203 14.04 -0.26 4.47
CA ALA A 203 13.80 -0.69 3.08
C ALA A 203 14.89 -0.18 2.14
N GLU A 204 15.31 1.08 2.30
CA GLU A 204 16.40 1.70 1.53
C GLU A 204 17.74 1.00 1.77
N VAL A 205 18.16 0.83 3.02
CA VAL A 205 19.40 0.09 3.38
C VAL A 205 19.37 -1.34 2.82
N LYS A 206 18.20 -1.96 2.75
CA LYS A 206 18.06 -3.30 2.15
C LYS A 206 18.20 -3.28 0.63
N ALA A 207 17.79 -2.21 -0.04
CA ALA A 207 17.99 -2.03 -1.47
C ALA A 207 19.45 -1.73 -1.79
N GLU A 208 20.09 -0.89 -0.99
CA GLU A 208 21.52 -0.56 -1.05
C GLU A 208 22.38 -1.81 -0.90
N ARG A 209 22.18 -2.60 0.17
CA ARG A 209 22.89 -3.88 0.38
C ARG A 209 22.71 -4.89 -0.75
N LYS A 210 21.63 -4.76 -1.54
CA LYS A 210 21.34 -5.65 -2.66
C LYS A 210 21.76 -5.07 -4.01
N GLY A 211 22.32 -3.86 -4.03
CA GLY A 211 22.71 -3.16 -5.25
C GLY A 211 21.55 -3.03 -6.25
N ARG A 212 20.37 -2.58 -5.80
CA ARG A 212 19.16 -2.50 -6.66
C ARG A 212 18.86 -1.07 -7.10
N GLY A 213 18.28 -0.94 -8.29
CA GLY A 213 17.85 0.34 -8.86
C GLY A 213 19.00 1.34 -8.92
N MET A 214 18.83 2.49 -8.28
CA MET A 214 19.84 3.55 -8.17
C MET A 214 21.10 3.15 -7.40
N TRP A 215 21.04 2.07 -6.61
CA TRP A 215 22.17 1.57 -5.82
C TRP A 215 22.98 0.50 -6.54
N LYS A 216 22.71 0.27 -7.84
CA LYS A 216 23.57 -0.58 -8.65
C LYS A 216 24.94 0.08 -8.78
N GLU A 217 25.90 -0.43 -8.04
CA GLU A 217 27.30 -0.19 -8.36
C GLU A 217 27.56 -0.87 -9.71
N ASP A 218 28.16 -0.16 -10.67
CA ASP A 218 28.80 -0.80 -11.82
C ASP A 218 29.75 -1.82 -11.23
N SER A 219 29.38 -3.10 -11.30
CA SER A 219 30.11 -4.08 -10.54
C SER A 219 31.55 -4.05 -11.04
N LEU A 220 32.52 -4.10 -10.13
CA LEU A 220 33.92 -4.33 -10.51
C LEU A 220 34.02 -5.57 -11.42
N TRP A 221 33.06 -6.50 -11.33
CA TRP A 221 32.83 -7.60 -12.25
C TRP A 221 32.36 -7.20 -13.65
N GLU A 222 31.48 -6.22 -13.84
CA GLU A 222 31.12 -5.69 -15.17
C GLU A 222 32.29 -4.93 -15.82
N ARG A 223 33.04 -4.14 -15.04
CA ARG A 223 34.25 -3.45 -15.53
C ARG A 223 35.37 -4.43 -15.86
N THR A 224 35.63 -5.41 -15.00
CA THR A 224 36.66 -6.43 -15.27
C THR A 224 36.20 -7.44 -16.31
N SER A 225 34.92 -7.82 -16.36
CA SER A 225 34.42 -8.72 -17.40
C SER A 225 34.41 -8.04 -18.75
N GLN A 226 34.07 -6.75 -18.88
CA GLN A 226 34.26 -6.03 -20.15
C GLN A 226 35.73 -6.00 -20.57
N ALA A 227 36.66 -5.71 -19.66
CA ALA A 227 38.09 -5.76 -19.95
C ALA A 227 38.58 -7.17 -20.34
N VAL A 228 38.03 -8.22 -19.71
CA VAL A 228 38.33 -9.62 -20.03
C VAL A 228 37.69 -10.05 -21.35
N TRP A 229 36.46 -9.61 -21.65
CA TRP A 229 35.74 -9.85 -22.90
C TRP A 229 36.40 -9.14 -24.10
N ASP A 230 36.93 -7.94 -23.88
CA ASP A 230 37.65 -7.17 -24.90
C ASP A 230 39.08 -7.66 -25.14
N ASN A 231 39.59 -8.54 -24.27
CA ASN A 231 40.90 -9.15 -24.44
C ASN A 231 40.94 -10.01 -25.73
N SER A 232 42.02 -9.88 -26.50
CA SER A 232 42.17 -10.52 -27.81
C SER A 232 42.08 -12.05 -27.71
N LEU A 233 42.54 -12.62 -26.60
CA LEU A 233 42.50 -14.06 -26.32
C LEU A 233 41.07 -14.59 -26.15
N VAL A 234 40.21 -13.87 -25.42
CA VAL A 234 38.81 -14.29 -25.22
C VAL A 234 38.01 -14.17 -26.53
N ARG A 235 38.30 -13.16 -27.36
CA ARG A 235 37.75 -13.06 -28.72
C ARG A 235 38.16 -14.22 -29.62
N LEU A 236 39.42 -14.67 -29.53
CA LEU A 236 39.93 -15.82 -30.28
C LEU A 236 39.25 -17.12 -29.84
N ILE A 237 39.19 -17.36 -28.53
CA ILE A 237 38.51 -18.53 -27.95
C ILE A 237 37.04 -18.57 -28.39
N ARG A 238 36.34 -17.43 -28.35
CA ARG A 238 34.94 -17.34 -28.80
C ARG A 238 34.78 -17.67 -30.28
N ARG A 239 35.72 -17.26 -31.14
CA ARG A 239 35.70 -17.62 -32.58
C ARG A 239 35.91 -19.12 -32.78
N ILE A 240 36.83 -19.72 -32.03
CA ILE A 240 37.10 -21.17 -32.08
C ILE A 240 35.87 -21.96 -31.65
N PHE A 241 35.25 -21.62 -30.52
CA PHE A 241 34.00 -22.26 -30.08
C PHE A 241 32.84 -22.05 -31.07
N LYS A 242 32.76 -20.88 -31.72
CA LYS A 242 31.73 -20.61 -32.73
C LYS A 242 31.97 -21.43 -34.01
N LEU A 243 33.22 -21.70 -34.37
CA LEU A 243 33.61 -22.61 -35.46
C LEU A 243 33.27 -24.06 -35.12
N GLU A 244 33.56 -24.53 -33.90
CA GLU A 244 33.17 -25.87 -33.44
C GLU A 244 31.65 -26.06 -33.41
N SER A 245 30.89 -25.05 -32.96
CA SER A 245 29.42 -25.12 -32.96
C SER A 245 28.82 -25.16 -34.38
N LYS A 246 29.48 -24.56 -35.37
CA LYS A 246 29.11 -24.70 -36.79
C LYS A 246 29.53 -26.06 -37.35
N PHE A 247 30.68 -26.59 -36.96
CA PHE A 247 31.14 -27.92 -37.36
C PHE A 247 30.21 -29.02 -36.81
N MET A 248 29.75 -28.87 -35.57
CA MET A 248 28.78 -29.76 -34.91
C MET A 248 27.37 -29.69 -35.52
N ASN A 249 26.99 -28.57 -36.15
CA ASN A 249 25.71 -28.45 -36.87
C ASN A 249 25.76 -29.01 -38.30
N VAL A 250 26.94 -29.15 -38.90
CA VAL A 250 27.13 -29.80 -40.21
C VAL A 250 27.28 -31.33 -40.08
N ALA A 251 27.70 -31.83 -38.92
CA ALA A 251 27.87 -33.25 -38.65
C ALA A 251 26.57 -34.01 -38.29
N ARG A 252 25.38 -33.51 -38.68
CA ARG A 252 24.10 -34.20 -38.49
C ARG A 252 23.61 -34.86 -39.77
N LEU A 253 24.44 -35.70 -40.41
CA LEU A 253 24.00 -36.68 -41.40
C LEU A 253 25.04 -37.82 -41.53
N ARG A 254 25.09 -38.72 -40.54
CA ARG A 254 25.04 -40.19 -40.69
C ARG A 254 25.43 -40.92 -39.39
N PRO A 255 24.95 -42.17 -39.19
CA PRO A 255 24.77 -42.71 -37.85
C PRO A 255 25.77 -43.83 -37.49
N VAL A 256 25.83 -44.12 -36.20
CA VAL A 256 26.28 -45.37 -35.52
C VAL A 256 27.78 -45.71 -35.50
N SER A 257 28.24 -45.96 -34.26
CA SER A 257 29.40 -46.74 -33.81
C SER A 257 30.76 -46.04 -33.68
N GLU A 258 31.45 -46.38 -32.58
CA GLU A 258 32.85 -46.05 -32.23
C GLU A 258 33.15 -44.70 -31.55
N TYR A 259 32.48 -44.45 -30.42
CA TYR A 259 33.06 -43.61 -29.37
C TYR A 259 34.17 -44.37 -28.65
N ASN A 260 35.39 -44.37 -29.22
CA ASN A 260 36.62 -44.60 -28.45
C ASN A 260 37.92 -44.17 -29.17
N CYS A 261 37.88 -43.75 -30.45
CA CYS A 261 39.10 -43.46 -31.21
C CYS A 261 39.50 -41.96 -31.29
N VAL A 262 38.55 -41.03 -31.08
CA VAL A 262 38.79 -39.60 -31.36
C VAL A 262 39.52 -38.86 -30.22
N ILE A 263 39.32 -39.26 -28.97
CA ILE A 263 40.00 -38.63 -27.82
C ILE A 263 41.50 -38.95 -27.83
N MET A 264 41.91 -40.11 -28.35
CA MET A 264 43.32 -40.51 -28.42
C MET A 264 44.10 -39.74 -29.51
N CYS A 265 43.47 -39.41 -30.64
CA CYS A 265 44.10 -38.66 -31.73
C CYS A 265 44.33 -37.17 -31.41
N LEU A 266 43.51 -36.56 -30.55
CA LEU A 266 43.67 -35.14 -30.17
C LEU A 266 44.81 -34.91 -29.17
N CYS A 267 45.12 -35.89 -28.30
CA CYS A 267 46.26 -35.78 -27.37
C CYS A 267 47.63 -35.95 -28.04
N LEU A 268 47.73 -36.74 -29.11
CA LEU A 268 49.01 -37.04 -29.79
C LEU A 268 49.52 -35.91 -30.70
N ARG A 269 48.70 -34.89 -31.02
CA ARG A 269 49.08 -33.82 -31.97
C ARG A 269 49.38 -32.47 -31.31
N SER A 270 49.26 -32.37 -29.99
CA SER A 270 49.51 -31.14 -29.23
C SER A 270 50.89 -31.21 -28.54
N ARG A 271 51.83 -30.34 -28.94
CA ARG A 271 53.14 -30.13 -28.28
C ARG A 271 53.04 -29.21 -27.04
N SER A 272 51.86 -29.12 -26.44
CA SER A 272 51.65 -28.36 -25.21
C SER A 272 52.09 -29.19 -24.00
N SER A 273 52.95 -28.63 -23.15
CA SER A 273 53.41 -29.23 -21.88
C SER A 273 52.27 -29.61 -20.94
N ILE A 274 51.08 -29.02 -21.12
CA ILE A 274 49.87 -29.32 -20.36
C ILE A 274 49.26 -30.67 -20.79
N CYS A 275 49.36 -31.04 -22.07
CA CYS A 275 48.84 -32.31 -22.57
C CYS A 275 49.68 -33.51 -22.13
N GLN A 276 51.00 -33.33 -21.95
CA GLN A 276 51.87 -34.38 -21.39
C GLN A 276 51.57 -34.66 -19.91
N LEU A 277 51.23 -33.62 -19.13
CA LEU A 277 50.86 -33.78 -17.72
C LEU A 277 49.53 -34.53 -17.51
N ILE A 278 48.60 -34.40 -18.46
CA ILE A 278 47.29 -35.09 -18.40
C ILE A 278 47.45 -36.56 -18.83
N ALA A 279 48.32 -36.86 -19.79
CA ALA A 279 48.60 -38.24 -20.23
C ALA A 279 49.32 -39.08 -19.15
N GLN A 280 50.17 -38.46 -18.33
CA GLN A 280 50.95 -39.16 -17.29
C GLN A 280 50.14 -39.45 -16.02
N ARG A 281 48.90 -38.94 -15.91
CA ARG A 281 48.00 -39.12 -14.76
C ARG A 281 46.81 -40.05 -15.06
N LEU A 282 46.76 -40.61 -16.26
CA LEU A 282 45.70 -41.51 -16.75
C LEU A 282 46.23 -42.91 -17.14
N LEU A 283 47.50 -43.20 -16.79
CA LEU A 283 48.07 -44.55 -16.66
C LEU A 283 48.37 -44.81 -15.19
#